data_AF-A0A3B8MSH5-F1
#
_entry.id   AF-A0A3B8MSH5-F1
#
_cell.length_a   1.000
_cell.length_b   1.000
_cell.length_c   1.000
_cell.angle_alpha   90.00
_cell.angle_beta   90.00
_cell.angle_gamma   90.00
#
_symmetry.space_group_name_H-M   'P 1'
#
loop_
_entity.id
_entity.type
_entity.pdbx_description
1 polymer ?
#
loop_
_entity_poly.entity_id
_entity_poly.type
_entity_poly.pdbx_seq_one_letter_code
_entity_poly.pdbx_strand_id
1 'polypeptide(L)'
;AKKPVSGVPFAQSLADETVAQVRAWLDRAAVLHRRPDASSERLAGVLKDPQGPAFALGFVDRVARPEDLSVAARNFRELSRDIPAFLPGVLRLLIRVGGFFAPIFPMIVVPIARGALKSLIGHLIIDASDRKLRRSLRHLRRRGDRLNINLLGEAVLGDQEADRRLAGVQALIRRGDVDYVSVKASAISSQLSMWAYD
;
A
#
# COMPACT_ATOMS: atom_id res chain seq x y z
N ALA A 1 38.93 -7.60 -34.33
CA ALA A 1 37.86 -7.18 -33.42
C ALA A 1 36.90 -6.27 -34.17
N LYS A 2 35.60 -6.61 -34.26
CA LYS A 2 34.60 -5.71 -34.87
C LYS A 2 34.53 -4.45 -34.00
N LYS A 3 34.73 -3.27 -34.59
CA LYS A 3 34.50 -1.99 -33.89
C LYS A 3 33.09 -2.00 -33.30
N PRO A 4 32.90 -1.61 -32.02
CA PRO A 4 31.55 -1.47 -31.49
C PRO A 4 30.81 -0.50 -32.39
N VAL A 5 29.65 -0.93 -32.89
CA VAL A 5 28.74 -0.04 -33.62
C VAL A 5 28.42 1.08 -32.64
N SER A 6 28.71 2.32 -33.01
CA SER A 6 28.41 3.51 -32.21
C SER A 6 27.54 4.45 -33.03
N GLY A 7 26.77 5.31 -32.35
CA GLY A 7 25.82 6.22 -32.99
C GLY A 7 24.44 5.62 -33.20
N VAL A 8 23.64 6.26 -34.07
CA VAL A 8 22.21 5.96 -34.27
C VAL A 8 21.92 4.47 -34.53
N PRO A 9 22.69 3.73 -35.36
CA PRO A 9 22.41 2.31 -35.61
C PRO A 9 22.54 1.42 -34.37
N PHE A 10 23.44 1.75 -33.46
CA PHE A 10 23.61 1.02 -32.19
C PHE A 10 22.50 1.34 -31.19
N ALA A 11 22.09 2.61 -31.12
CA ALA A 11 20.93 2.98 -30.31
C ALA A 11 19.65 2.29 -30.81
N GLN A 12 19.49 2.16 -32.13
CA GLN A 12 18.38 1.45 -32.74
C GLN A 12 18.41 -0.04 -32.37
N SER A 13 19.57 -0.71 -32.48
CA SER A 13 19.67 -2.12 -32.10
C SER A 13 19.40 -2.35 -30.61
N LEU A 14 19.87 -1.45 -29.74
CA LEU A 14 19.58 -1.54 -28.30
C LEU A 14 18.09 -1.32 -28.01
N ALA A 15 17.43 -0.42 -28.74
CA ALA A 15 15.99 -0.22 -28.63
C ALA A 15 15.21 -1.48 -29.06
N ASP A 16 15.60 -2.10 -30.18
CA ASP A 16 14.98 -3.34 -30.67
C ASP A 16 15.17 -4.50 -29.68
N GLU A 17 16.38 -4.66 -29.12
CA GLU A 17 16.68 -5.64 -28.07
C GLU A 17 15.86 -5.39 -26.80
N THR A 18 15.73 -4.12 -26.39
CA THR A 18 14.92 -3.73 -25.22
C THR A 18 13.44 -4.07 -25.46
N VAL A 19 12.90 -3.77 -26.64
CA VAL A 19 11.52 -4.10 -27.01
C VAL A 19 11.31 -5.61 -26.99
N ALA A 20 12.24 -6.39 -27.54
CA ALA A 20 12.17 -7.85 -27.52
C ALA A 20 12.19 -8.39 -26.09
N GLN A 21 13.05 -7.86 -25.23
CA GLN A 21 13.16 -8.25 -23.84
C GLN A 21 11.87 -7.96 -23.05
N VAL A 22 11.27 -6.77 -23.26
CA VAL A 22 10.00 -6.38 -22.63
C VAL A 22 8.87 -7.28 -23.09
N ARG A 23 8.77 -7.58 -24.39
CA ARG A 23 7.77 -8.51 -24.92
C ARG A 23 7.87 -9.89 -24.27
N ALA A 24 9.09 -10.44 -24.15
CA ALA A 24 9.31 -11.72 -23.48
C ALA A 24 8.89 -11.69 -22.00
N TRP A 25 9.10 -10.58 -21.30
CA TRP A 25 8.62 -10.40 -19.92
C TRP A 25 7.09 -10.33 -19.84
N LEU A 26 6.44 -9.63 -20.77
CA LEU A 26 4.97 -9.53 -20.83
C LEU A 26 4.33 -10.89 -21.12
N ASP A 27 4.87 -11.65 -22.09
CA ASP A 27 4.39 -13.00 -22.42
C ASP A 27 4.54 -13.95 -21.21
N ARG A 28 5.70 -13.89 -20.54
CA ARG A 28 5.95 -14.68 -19.34
C ARG A 28 5.02 -14.28 -18.19
N ALA A 29 4.78 -12.99 -18.00
CA ALA A 29 3.86 -12.50 -16.98
C ALA A 29 2.43 -12.97 -17.24
N ALA A 30 1.96 -12.93 -18.50
CA ALA A 30 0.64 -13.41 -18.90
C ALA A 30 0.45 -14.92 -18.61
N VAL A 31 1.50 -15.72 -18.78
CA VAL A 31 1.49 -17.15 -18.43
C VAL A 31 1.46 -17.37 -16.92
N LEU A 32 2.21 -16.58 -16.15
CA LEU A 32 2.34 -16.74 -14.70
C LEU A 32 1.15 -16.15 -13.90
N HIS A 33 0.48 -15.11 -14.41
CA HIS A 33 -0.57 -14.35 -13.72
C HIS A 33 -1.98 -14.66 -14.23
N ARG A 34 -2.25 -15.89 -14.70
CA ARG A 34 -3.57 -16.28 -15.26
C ARG A 34 -4.74 -16.12 -14.30
N ARG A 35 -4.49 -16.01 -12.99
CA ARG A 35 -5.50 -15.68 -11.98
C ARG A 35 -4.92 -14.62 -11.04
N PRO A 36 -5.22 -13.34 -11.26
CA PRO A 36 -4.86 -12.31 -10.29
C PRO A 36 -5.55 -12.60 -8.96
N ASP A 37 -4.94 -12.19 -7.85
CA ASP A 37 -5.62 -12.28 -6.56
C ASP A 37 -6.89 -11.41 -6.60
N ALA A 38 -7.98 -11.90 -6.00
CA ALA A 38 -9.26 -11.20 -6.03
C ALA A 38 -9.16 -9.78 -5.41
N SER A 39 -8.21 -9.55 -4.51
CA SER A 39 -7.93 -8.20 -3.98
C SER A 39 -7.23 -7.30 -5.00
N SER A 40 -6.30 -7.84 -5.80
CA SER A 40 -5.67 -7.13 -6.91
C SER A 40 -6.66 -6.77 -8.01
N GLU A 41 -7.60 -7.65 -8.36
CA GLU A 41 -8.66 -7.34 -9.32
C GLU A 41 -9.57 -6.21 -8.82
N ARG A 42 -9.94 -6.24 -7.54
CA ARG A 42 -10.73 -5.16 -6.93
C ARG A 42 -9.98 -3.83 -6.94
N LEU A 43 -8.68 -3.83 -6.61
CA LEU A 43 -7.84 -2.62 -6.65
C LEU A 43 -7.68 -2.09 -8.08
N ALA A 44 -7.50 -2.97 -9.06
CA ALA A 44 -7.50 -2.59 -10.47
C ALA A 44 -8.87 -2.01 -10.89
N GLY A 45 -9.97 -2.55 -10.38
CA GLY A 45 -11.32 -2.00 -10.57
C GLY A 45 -11.47 -0.59 -10.01
N VAL A 46 -10.94 -0.34 -8.82
CA VAL A 46 -10.87 1.02 -8.22
C VAL A 46 -10.16 1.99 -9.16
N LEU A 47 -9.02 1.59 -9.74
CA LEU A 47 -8.23 2.49 -10.58
C LEU A 47 -8.84 2.76 -11.96
N LYS A 48 -9.68 1.84 -12.47
CA LYS A 48 -10.32 1.97 -13.80
C LYS A 48 -11.61 2.77 -13.76
N ASP A 49 -12.31 2.80 -12.62
CA ASP A 49 -13.54 3.56 -12.45
C ASP A 49 -13.22 5.04 -12.24
N PRO A 50 -13.82 5.98 -12.99
CA PRO A 50 -13.57 7.42 -12.81
C PRO A 50 -13.80 7.93 -11.38
N GLN A 51 -14.72 7.32 -10.64
CA GLN A 51 -15.05 7.67 -9.25
C GLN A 51 -14.31 6.80 -8.22
N GLY A 52 -13.69 5.70 -8.66
CA GLY A 52 -13.05 4.73 -7.79
C GLY A 52 -11.92 5.32 -6.94
N PRO A 53 -10.95 6.07 -7.49
CA PRO A 53 -9.86 6.66 -6.71
C PRO A 53 -10.39 7.62 -5.65
N ALA A 54 -11.38 8.45 -5.99
CA ALA A 54 -11.99 9.39 -5.06
C ALA A 54 -12.74 8.68 -3.91
N PHE A 55 -13.46 7.60 -4.21
CA PHE A 55 -14.12 6.78 -3.19
C PHE A 55 -13.09 6.12 -2.26
N ALA A 56 -12.04 5.51 -2.80
CA ALA A 56 -11.00 4.85 -2.01
C ALA A 56 -10.25 5.84 -1.10
N LEU A 57 -9.85 6.99 -1.65
CA LEU A 57 -9.23 8.08 -0.88
C LEU A 57 -10.18 8.57 0.21
N GLY A 58 -11.44 8.83 -0.14
CA GLY A 58 -12.47 9.24 0.82
C GLY A 58 -12.67 8.23 1.94
N PHE A 59 -12.66 6.92 1.65
CA PHE A 59 -12.77 5.88 2.67
C PHE A 59 -11.56 5.89 3.61
N VAL A 60 -10.35 5.96 3.06
CA VAL A 60 -9.11 5.98 3.88
C VAL A 60 -9.09 7.21 4.78
N ASP A 61 -9.27 8.40 4.20
CA ASP A 61 -9.12 9.66 4.95
C ASP A 61 -10.25 9.90 5.94
N ARG A 62 -11.49 9.52 5.59
CA ARG A 62 -12.67 9.90 6.38
C ARG A 62 -13.21 8.78 7.26
N VAL A 63 -12.84 7.51 7.03
CA VAL A 63 -13.33 6.36 7.81
C VAL A 63 -12.21 5.60 8.50
N ALA A 64 -11.12 5.31 7.79
CA ALA A 64 -10.02 4.54 8.35
C ALA A 64 -9.12 5.36 9.29
N ARG A 65 -8.82 6.61 8.90
CA ARG A 65 -7.89 7.50 9.62
C ARG A 65 -8.44 8.12 10.92
N PRO A 66 -9.70 8.59 11.02
CA PRO A 66 -10.13 9.30 12.23
C PRO A 66 -10.08 8.43 13.49
N GLU A 67 -9.59 8.94 14.61
CA GLU A 67 -9.57 8.17 15.86
C GLU A 67 -10.98 8.04 16.47
N ASP A 68 -11.80 9.09 16.35
CA ASP A 68 -13.18 9.11 16.82
C ASP A 68 -14.10 8.26 15.92
N LEU A 69 -14.68 7.21 16.51
CA LEU A 69 -15.57 6.27 15.84
C LEU A 69 -16.90 6.90 15.41
N SER A 70 -17.39 7.91 16.14
CA SER A 70 -18.60 8.65 15.78
C SER A 70 -18.37 9.53 14.55
N VAL A 71 -17.21 10.17 14.45
CA VAL A 71 -16.80 10.93 13.25
C VAL A 71 -16.67 9.98 12.06
N ALA A 72 -15.94 8.87 12.22
CA ALA A 72 -15.77 7.87 11.18
C ALA A 72 -17.12 7.28 10.71
N ALA A 73 -18.07 7.07 11.63
CA ALA A 73 -19.40 6.57 11.31
C ALA A 73 -20.24 7.55 10.48
N ARG A 74 -20.25 8.84 10.84
CA ARG A 74 -20.94 9.89 10.06
C ARG A 74 -20.37 9.97 8.64
N ASN A 75 -19.05 10.02 8.54
CA ASN A 75 -18.34 10.03 7.27
C ASN A 75 -18.61 8.77 6.43
N PHE A 76 -18.68 7.60 7.06
CA PHE A 76 -18.99 6.34 6.37
C PHE A 76 -20.42 6.34 5.83
N ARG A 77 -21.39 6.92 6.56
CA ARG A 77 -22.76 7.11 6.07
C ARG A 77 -22.80 7.98 4.83
N GLU A 78 -22.09 9.11 4.82
CA GLU A 78 -22.03 9.99 3.65
C GLU A 78 -21.41 9.26 2.46
N LEU A 79 -20.27 8.60 2.66
CA LEU A 79 -19.57 7.86 1.62
C LEU A 79 -20.40 6.68 1.07
N SER A 80 -21.26 6.09 1.89
CA SER A 80 -22.15 4.98 1.46
C SER A 80 -23.27 5.39 0.49
N ARG A 81 -23.46 6.70 0.26
CA ARG A 81 -24.44 7.20 -0.71
C ARG A 81 -23.92 7.14 -2.15
N ASP A 82 -22.63 7.41 -2.32
CA ASP A 82 -21.97 7.53 -3.63
C ASP A 82 -21.00 6.36 -3.84
N ILE A 83 -21.55 5.14 -3.89
CA ILE A 83 -20.75 3.91 -4.04
C ILE A 83 -20.49 3.64 -5.53
N PRO A 84 -19.21 3.52 -5.96
CA PRO A 84 -18.86 3.27 -7.35
C PRO A 84 -19.42 1.96 -7.91
N ALA A 85 -19.67 1.94 -9.22
CA ALA A 85 -20.31 0.82 -9.90
C ALA A 85 -19.39 -0.41 -10.05
N PHE A 86 -18.07 -0.23 -10.01
CA PHE A 86 -17.10 -1.34 -10.10
C PHE A 86 -17.21 -2.33 -8.93
N LEU A 87 -17.77 -1.93 -7.79
CA LEU A 87 -17.91 -2.81 -6.64
C LEU A 87 -18.99 -3.87 -6.89
N PRO A 88 -18.74 -5.15 -6.58
CA PRO A 88 -19.75 -6.21 -6.67
C PRO A 88 -21.03 -5.81 -5.95
N GLY A 89 -22.20 -6.16 -6.51
CA GLY A 89 -23.51 -5.74 -5.97
C GLY A 89 -23.69 -6.07 -4.49
N VAL A 90 -23.20 -7.23 -4.06
CA VAL A 90 -23.19 -7.64 -2.64
C VAL A 90 -22.38 -6.67 -1.77
N LEU A 91 -21.21 -6.24 -2.23
CA LEU A 91 -20.37 -5.32 -1.48
C LEU A 91 -20.98 -3.92 -1.42
N ARG A 92 -21.62 -3.46 -2.50
CA ARG A 92 -22.39 -2.21 -2.50
C ARG A 92 -23.53 -2.26 -1.48
N LEU A 93 -24.26 -3.37 -1.41
CA LEU A 93 -25.31 -3.57 -0.42
C LEU A 93 -24.74 -3.53 1.00
N LEU A 94 -23.66 -4.25 1.27
CA LEU A 94 -22.99 -4.25 2.58
C LEU A 94 -22.54 -2.85 3.00
N ILE A 95 -21.98 -2.06 2.08
CA ILE A 95 -21.57 -0.68 2.36
C ILE A 95 -22.78 0.21 2.64
N ARG A 96 -23.89 0.07 1.90
CA ARG A 96 -25.14 0.82 2.17
C ARG A 96 -25.73 0.49 3.53
N VAL A 97 -25.85 -0.80 3.84
CA VAL A 97 -26.36 -1.28 5.13
C VAL A 97 -25.45 -0.80 6.26
N GLY A 98 -24.13 -0.99 6.09
CA GLY A 98 -23.13 -0.49 7.03
C GLY A 98 -23.26 1.02 7.26
N GLY A 99 -23.31 1.82 6.19
CA GLY A 99 -23.44 3.27 6.28
C GLY A 99 -24.74 3.74 6.94
N PHE A 100 -25.85 3.02 6.74
CA PHE A 100 -27.11 3.29 7.43
C PHE A 100 -26.98 3.07 8.96
N PHE A 101 -26.40 1.93 9.37
CA PHE A 101 -26.24 1.58 10.78
C PHE A 101 -25.04 2.26 11.46
N ALA A 102 -24.10 2.83 10.70
CA ALA A 102 -22.85 3.35 11.25
C ALA A 102 -23.08 4.40 12.36
N PRO A 103 -23.94 5.42 12.18
CA PRO A 103 -24.17 6.40 13.24
C PRO A 103 -24.93 5.85 14.45
N ILE A 104 -25.64 4.73 14.29
CA ILE A 104 -26.41 4.08 15.35
C ILE A 104 -25.49 3.18 16.19
N PHE A 105 -24.61 2.43 15.52
CA PHE A 105 -23.68 1.48 16.14
C PHE A 105 -22.22 1.73 15.72
N PRO A 106 -21.63 2.91 16.03
CA PRO A 106 -20.29 3.28 15.58
C PRO A 106 -19.22 2.29 16.09
N MET A 107 -19.38 1.81 17.32
CA MET A 107 -18.47 0.86 17.97
C MET A 107 -18.39 -0.51 17.27
N ILE A 108 -19.38 -0.87 16.46
CA ILE A 108 -19.44 -2.15 15.76
C ILE A 108 -19.12 -1.95 14.28
N VAL A 109 -19.80 -1.02 13.64
CA VAL A 109 -19.72 -0.84 12.18
C VAL A 109 -18.35 -0.35 11.74
N VAL A 110 -17.79 0.65 12.43
CA VAL A 110 -16.48 1.22 12.05
C VAL A 110 -15.38 0.17 12.24
N PRO A 111 -15.39 -0.59 13.35
CA PRO A 111 -14.80 -1.90 13.53
C PRO A 111 -14.54 -2.72 12.26
N ILE A 112 -15.69 -3.17 11.77
CA ILE A 112 -15.86 -4.10 10.67
C ILE A 112 -15.40 -3.44 9.36
N ALA A 113 -15.78 -2.19 9.13
CA ALA A 113 -15.39 -1.45 7.93
C ALA A 113 -13.86 -1.32 7.81
N ARG A 114 -13.18 -0.98 8.93
CA ARG A 114 -11.72 -0.94 8.99
C ARG A 114 -11.09 -2.31 8.82
N GLY A 115 -11.67 -3.34 9.44
CA GLY A 115 -11.24 -4.72 9.28
C GLY A 115 -11.31 -5.21 7.83
N ALA A 116 -12.40 -4.89 7.14
CA ALA A 116 -12.58 -5.21 5.72
C ALA A 116 -11.52 -4.51 4.84
N LEU A 117 -11.27 -3.21 5.05
CA LEU A 117 -10.20 -2.50 4.37
C LEU A 117 -8.83 -3.15 4.65
N LYS A 118 -8.53 -3.46 5.92
CA LYS A 118 -7.28 -4.11 6.32
C LYS A 118 -7.11 -5.48 5.66
N SER A 119 -8.18 -6.24 5.49
CA SER A 119 -8.16 -7.52 4.77
C SER A 119 -7.90 -7.34 3.28
N LEU A 120 -8.38 -6.25 2.66
CA LEU A 120 -8.13 -5.96 1.25
C LEU A 120 -6.68 -5.58 1.01
N ILE A 121 -6.09 -4.73 1.85
CA ILE A 121 -4.70 -4.26 1.69
C ILE A 121 -3.68 -5.12 2.42
N GLY A 122 -4.10 -6.14 3.17
CA GLY A 122 -3.24 -6.94 4.04
C GLY A 122 -2.17 -7.74 3.30
N HIS A 123 -2.32 -7.93 1.99
CA HIS A 123 -1.29 -8.52 1.13
C HIS A 123 -0.18 -7.53 0.75
N LEU A 124 -0.41 -6.22 0.92
CA LEU A 124 0.54 -5.13 0.61
C LEU A 124 1.33 -4.67 1.84
N ILE A 125 0.83 -4.93 3.04
CA ILE A 125 1.44 -4.48 4.30
C ILE A 125 1.80 -5.67 5.19
N ILE A 126 2.97 -5.60 5.82
CA ILE A 126 3.42 -6.61 6.77
C ILE A 126 3.21 -6.06 8.17
N ASP A 127 2.52 -6.82 9.01
CA ASP A 127 2.36 -6.49 10.43
C ASP A 127 3.73 -6.56 11.12
N ALA A 128 4.15 -5.45 11.73
CA ALA A 128 5.47 -5.28 12.32
C ALA A 128 5.66 -6.04 13.66
N SER A 129 4.61 -6.65 14.22
CA SER A 129 4.74 -7.48 15.43
C SER A 129 5.68 -8.67 15.19
N ASP A 130 6.61 -8.92 16.13
CA ASP A 130 7.74 -9.86 15.93
C ASP A 130 7.32 -11.22 15.35
N ARG A 131 6.29 -11.84 15.93
CA ARG A 131 5.79 -13.15 15.49
C ARG A 131 5.28 -13.14 14.05
N LYS A 132 4.53 -12.10 13.65
CA LYS A 132 3.96 -12.00 12.31
C LYS A 132 5.03 -11.59 11.30
N LEU A 133 5.86 -10.62 11.65
CA LEU A 133 6.99 -10.18 10.83
C LEU A 133 7.91 -11.36 10.51
N ARG A 134 8.36 -12.12 11.52
CA ARG A 134 9.20 -13.31 11.33
C ARG A 134 8.55 -14.33 10.39
N ARG A 135 7.25 -14.58 10.53
CA ARG A 135 6.51 -15.51 9.66
C ARG A 135 6.48 -15.01 8.21
N SER A 136 6.20 -13.73 8.01
CA SER A 136 6.13 -13.10 6.68
C SER A 136 7.50 -13.05 6.01
N LEU A 137 8.55 -12.62 6.71
CA LEU A 137 9.93 -12.59 6.18
C LEU A 137 10.38 -13.99 5.76
N ARG A 138 10.15 -15.01 6.60
CA ARG A 138 10.44 -16.40 6.24
C ARG A 138 9.69 -16.87 5.00
N HIS A 139 8.45 -16.44 4.80
CA HIS A 139 7.65 -16.83 3.64
C HIS A 139 8.13 -16.14 2.37
N LEU A 140 8.36 -14.83 2.44
CA LEU A 140 8.79 -14.01 1.30
C LEU A 140 10.21 -14.36 0.85
N ARG A 141 11.12 -14.67 1.79
CA ARG A 141 12.51 -15.05 1.47
C ARG A 141 12.68 -16.48 0.95
N ARG A 142 11.61 -17.30 0.87
CA ARG A 142 11.71 -18.73 0.48
C ARG A 142 12.36 -18.96 -0.88
N ARG A 143 12.22 -18.01 -1.79
CA ARG A 143 12.74 -18.11 -3.17
C ARG A 143 14.07 -17.36 -3.35
N GLY A 144 14.71 -16.94 -2.27
CA GLY A 144 15.95 -16.14 -2.30
C GLY A 144 15.72 -14.65 -2.53
N ASP A 145 14.47 -14.17 -2.43
CA ASP A 145 14.13 -12.76 -2.59
C ASP A 145 14.75 -11.91 -1.46
N ARG A 146 15.45 -10.83 -1.82
CA ARG A 146 15.94 -9.81 -0.87
C ARG A 146 14.86 -8.77 -0.66
N LEU A 147 14.59 -8.43 0.59
CA LEU A 147 13.46 -7.57 0.97
C LEU A 147 13.95 -6.19 1.40
N ASN A 148 13.40 -5.16 0.78
CA ASN A 148 13.51 -3.78 1.28
C ASN A 148 12.29 -3.51 2.18
N ILE A 149 12.55 -3.24 3.47
CA ILE A 149 11.52 -2.98 4.46
C ILE A 149 11.46 -1.48 4.77
N ASN A 150 10.26 -0.91 4.77
CA ASN A 150 10.00 0.44 5.26
C ASN A 150 9.00 0.39 6.42
N LEU A 151 9.29 1.09 7.51
CA LEU A 151 8.42 1.16 8.67
C LEU A 151 7.30 2.19 8.44
N LEU A 152 6.08 1.69 8.22
CA LEU A 152 4.89 2.52 8.06
C LEU A 152 4.45 3.16 9.38
N GLY A 153 3.87 4.34 9.28
CA GLY A 153 3.26 5.06 10.39
C GLY A 153 3.02 6.52 9.99
N GLU A 154 2.36 7.26 10.86
CA GLU A 154 1.83 8.59 10.57
C GLU A 154 2.93 9.65 10.42
N ALA A 155 2.53 10.85 9.97
CA ALA A 155 3.43 12.00 9.87
C ALA A 155 3.97 12.35 11.25
N VAL A 156 5.28 12.56 11.35
CA VAL A 156 5.94 13.03 12.56
C VAL A 156 5.61 14.50 12.73
N LEU A 157 4.75 14.82 13.71
CA LEU A 157 4.35 16.20 14.03
C LEU A 157 5.18 16.80 15.18
N GLY A 158 6.10 16.03 15.77
CA GLY A 158 6.94 16.46 16.89
C GLY A 158 7.99 15.43 17.27
N ASP A 159 8.92 15.83 18.13
CA ASP A 159 10.13 15.05 18.46
C ASP A 159 9.82 13.68 19.05
N GLN A 160 8.80 13.57 19.90
CA GLN A 160 8.42 12.29 20.50
C GLN A 160 8.00 11.24 19.46
N GLU A 161 7.32 11.64 18.39
CA GLU A 161 6.92 10.73 17.31
C GLU A 161 8.14 10.37 16.43
N ALA A 162 9.07 11.33 16.26
CA ALA A 162 10.33 11.13 15.56
C ALA A 162 11.19 10.06 16.27
N ASP A 163 11.35 10.21 17.59
CA ASP A 163 12.10 9.30 18.45
C ASP A 163 11.48 7.90 18.46
N ARG A 164 10.14 7.82 18.55
CA ARG A 164 9.42 6.55 18.45
C ARG A 164 9.65 5.88 17.10
N ARG A 165 9.64 6.64 16.00
CA ARG A 165 9.92 6.07 14.68
C ARG A 165 11.37 5.60 14.56
N LEU A 166 12.32 6.40 15.04
CA LEU A 166 13.73 6.06 15.05
C LEU A 166 13.99 4.78 15.85
N ALA A 167 13.40 4.65 17.04
CA ALA A 167 13.50 3.45 17.86
C ALA A 167 12.94 2.20 17.13
N GLY A 168 11.82 2.34 16.43
CA GLY A 168 11.24 1.27 15.61
C GLY A 168 12.14 0.86 14.44
N VAL A 169 12.75 1.82 13.74
CA VAL A 169 13.73 1.56 12.67
C VAL A 169 14.96 0.85 13.22
N GLN A 170 15.53 1.32 14.34
CA GLN A 170 16.65 0.66 14.98
C GLN A 170 16.31 -0.77 15.42
N ALA A 171 15.08 -1.00 15.91
CA ALA A 171 14.61 -2.34 16.26
C ALA A 171 14.55 -3.26 15.04
N LEU A 172 14.18 -2.76 13.86
CA LEU A 172 14.23 -3.54 12.60
C LEU A 172 15.67 -3.84 12.17
N ILE A 173 16.57 -2.85 12.25
CA ILE A 173 17.99 -3.01 11.85
C ILE A 173 18.70 -4.04 12.73
N ARG A 174 18.39 -4.09 14.04
CA ARG A 174 18.99 -5.06 14.97
C ARG A 174 18.55 -6.51 14.72
N ARG A 175 17.58 -6.76 13.84
CA ARG A 175 17.10 -8.11 13.56
C ARG A 175 18.04 -8.83 12.59
N GLY A 176 18.44 -10.05 12.94
CA GLY A 176 19.22 -10.91 12.04
C GLY A 176 18.45 -11.45 10.83
N ASP A 177 17.12 -11.25 10.75
CA ASP A 177 16.28 -11.69 9.61
C ASP A 177 15.91 -10.56 8.64
N VAL A 178 16.49 -9.36 8.81
CA VAL A 178 16.29 -8.17 7.97
C VAL A 178 17.60 -7.77 7.31
N ASP A 179 17.64 -7.75 5.98
CA ASP A 179 18.87 -7.41 5.24
C ASP A 179 18.95 -5.92 4.85
N TYR A 180 17.80 -5.26 4.73
CA TYR A 180 17.71 -3.90 4.19
C TYR A 180 16.50 -3.16 4.75
N VAL A 181 16.73 -1.91 5.21
CA VAL A 181 15.69 -1.01 5.70
C VAL A 181 15.78 0.33 4.96
N SER A 182 14.69 0.77 4.35
CA SER A 182 14.54 2.14 3.86
C SER A 182 14.00 3.04 4.95
N VAL A 183 14.63 4.20 5.12
CA VAL A 183 14.22 5.23 6.07
C VAL A 183 14.05 6.54 5.32
N LYS A 184 12.94 7.23 5.56
CA LYS A 184 12.74 8.60 5.09
C LYS A 184 13.23 9.55 6.17
N ALA A 185 14.11 10.49 5.83
CA ALA A 185 14.62 11.48 6.80
C ALA A 185 13.48 12.26 7.48
N SER A 186 12.42 12.59 6.73
CA SER A 186 11.21 13.26 7.25
C SER A 186 10.32 12.41 8.14
N ALA A 187 10.60 11.11 8.25
CA ALA A 187 9.90 10.24 9.18
C ALA A 187 10.64 10.11 10.52
N ILE A 188 11.84 10.68 10.68
CA ILE A 188 12.65 10.58 11.91
C ILE A 188 13.16 11.93 12.39
N SER A 189 12.69 13.03 11.79
CA SER A 189 12.96 14.41 12.21
C SER A 189 11.68 15.22 12.06
N SER A 190 11.33 15.98 13.10
CA SER A 190 10.09 16.75 13.21
C SER A 190 10.16 18.12 12.51
N GLN A 191 11.37 18.66 12.32
CA GLN A 191 11.61 20.02 11.85
C GLN A 191 12.65 20.06 10.73
N LEU A 192 12.38 19.38 9.61
CA LEU A 192 13.22 19.52 8.42
C LEU A 192 12.97 20.89 7.78
N SER A 193 13.90 21.82 8.00
CA SER A 193 13.97 23.08 7.27
C SER A 193 15.04 23.00 6.20
N MET A 194 14.71 23.41 4.96
CA MET A 194 15.73 23.56 3.91
C MET A 194 16.67 24.76 4.13
N TRP A 195 16.38 25.60 5.14
CA TRP A 195 17.10 26.83 5.44
C TRP A 195 17.90 26.78 6.75
N ALA A 196 17.71 25.75 7.56
CA ALA A 196 18.47 25.50 8.79
C ALA A 196 19.22 24.17 8.60
N TYR A 197 20.36 24.26 7.90
CA TYR A 197 21.18 23.09 7.56
C TYR A 197 21.95 22.53 8.77
N ASP A 198 22.34 23.41 9.69
CA ASP A 198 23.02 23.08 10.95
C ASP A 198 22.05 22.53 11.99
#